data_AF-A0A8T7C2N1-F1
#
_entry.id   AF-A0A8T7C2N1-F1
#
_cell.length_a   1.000
_cell.length_b   1.000
_cell.length_c   1.000
_cell.angle_alpha   90.00
_cell.angle_beta   90.00
_cell.angle_gamma   90.00
#
_symmetry.space_group_name_H-M   'P 1'
#
loop_
_entity.id
_entity.type
_entity.pdbx_description
1 polymer ?
#
loop_
_entity_poly.entity_id
_entity_poly.type
_entity_poly.pdbx_seq_one_letter_code
_entity_poly.pdbx_strand_id
1 'polypeptide(L)'
;FNLYGEPGIASAVARWNEVGEGAFQKALAFINTSKYPPSLLFLCMTLGPALVLTPVLERWHGRLAGIVTVFGRVPFVFYILHIALIHAGSSVWTKLTLDRWQFHYLNNQPWPEGYDYALWRAYLVWIVAVVVLYWPCQWFMQYRRTHRQWWLSYL
;
A
#
# COMPACT_ATOMS: atom_id res chain seq x y z
N PHE A 1 8.52 22.61 -8.38
CA PHE A 1 8.61 21.29 -9.05
C PHE A 1 9.99 20.75 -8.76
N ASN A 2 10.11 19.62 -8.06
CA ASN A 2 11.41 19.06 -7.68
C ASN A 2 11.96 18.20 -8.83
N LEU A 3 12.42 18.87 -9.89
CA LEU A 3 12.73 18.25 -11.20
C LEU A 3 13.93 17.29 -11.14
N TYR A 4 14.87 17.51 -10.20
CA TYR A 4 16.15 16.78 -10.12
C TYR A 4 16.23 15.79 -8.94
N GLY A 5 15.19 15.72 -8.11
CA GLY A 5 15.21 14.93 -6.88
C GLY A 5 16.07 15.60 -5.82
N GLU A 6 15.50 15.85 -4.64
CA GLU A 6 16.16 16.64 -3.60
C GLU A 6 17.54 16.07 -3.23
N PRO A 7 18.55 16.96 -3.15
CA PRO A 7 18.83 17.56 -1.86
C PRO A 7 18.89 19.09 -1.96
N GLY A 8 18.29 19.78 -0.99
CA GLY A 8 19.02 20.95 -0.50
C GLY A 8 20.31 20.37 0.08
N ILE A 9 21.46 20.53 -0.57
CA ILE A 9 22.71 19.92 -0.08
C ILE A 9 22.98 20.35 1.37
N ALA A 10 22.52 21.54 1.76
CA ALA A 10 22.47 22.00 3.14
C ALA A 10 21.47 21.23 4.03
N SER A 11 20.25 20.89 3.57
CA SER A 11 19.22 20.21 4.36
C SER A 11 19.36 18.69 4.40
N ALA A 12 19.87 18.05 3.35
CA ALA A 12 20.11 16.60 3.33
C ALA A 12 21.35 16.22 4.15
N VAL A 13 22.43 17.01 4.07
CA VAL A 13 23.62 16.83 4.92
C VAL A 13 23.35 17.25 6.37
N ALA A 14 22.58 18.34 6.59
CA ALA A 14 22.14 18.70 7.94
C ALA A 14 21.27 17.60 8.56
N ARG A 15 20.27 17.07 7.83
CA ARG A 15 19.47 15.94 8.33
C ARG A 15 20.29 14.67 8.56
N TRP A 16 21.27 14.37 7.72
CA TRP A 16 22.14 13.20 7.93
C TRP A 16 23.01 13.33 9.19
N ASN A 17 23.48 14.54 9.48
CA ASN A 17 24.27 14.84 10.67
C ASN A 17 23.42 15.03 11.95
N GLU A 18 22.14 15.38 11.82
CA GLU A 18 21.18 15.49 12.93
C GLU A 18 20.50 14.15 13.28
N VAL A 19 20.47 13.19 12.36
CA VAL A 19 19.96 11.85 12.61
C VAL A 19 20.96 11.08 13.47
N GLY A 20 20.46 10.54 14.59
CA GLY A 20 21.26 9.89 15.63
C GLY A 20 22.30 8.86 15.13
N GLU A 21 23.29 8.56 15.97
CA GLU A 21 24.49 7.81 15.56
C GLU A 21 24.21 6.38 15.04
N GLY A 22 23.02 5.83 15.30
CA GLY A 22 22.64 4.48 14.90
C GLY A 22 22.61 4.27 13.38
N ALA A 23 23.33 3.23 12.92
CA ALA A 23 23.38 2.85 11.50
C ALA A 23 21.98 2.64 10.88
N PHE A 24 21.03 2.11 11.65
CA PHE A 24 19.63 1.94 11.23
C PHE A 24 18.92 3.27 10.95
N GLN A 25 19.14 4.29 11.79
CA GLN A 25 18.51 5.60 11.62
C GLN A 25 19.07 6.32 10.39
N LYS A 26 20.38 6.21 10.16
CA LYS A 26 21.03 6.70 8.94
C LYS A 26 20.53 5.99 7.69
N ALA A 27 20.35 4.66 7.74
CA ALA A 27 19.73 3.91 6.65
C ALA A 27 18.28 4.36 6.38
N LEU A 28 17.47 4.61 7.43
CA LEU A 28 16.12 5.18 7.29
C LEU A 28 16.14 6.59 6.69
N ALA A 29 17.11 7.43 7.06
CA ALA A 29 17.28 8.77 6.51
C ALA A 29 17.62 8.73 5.02
N PHE A 30 18.42 7.75 4.58
CA PHE A 30 18.78 7.55 3.17
C PHE A 30 17.56 7.26 2.28
N ILE A 31 16.64 6.40 2.75
CA ILE A 31 15.44 6.01 2.00
C ILE A 31 14.28 7.01 2.15
N ASN A 32 14.44 8.04 2.98
CA ASN A 32 13.41 9.03 3.27
C ASN A 32 13.27 10.06 2.14
N THR A 33 12.66 9.63 1.05
CA THR A 33 12.42 10.44 -0.16
C THR A 33 10.97 10.91 -0.24
N SER A 34 10.77 12.12 -0.78
CA SER A 34 9.44 12.71 -0.94
C SER A 34 8.63 12.00 -2.02
N LYS A 35 7.47 11.48 -1.63
CA LYS A 35 6.51 10.80 -2.53
C LYS A 35 5.66 11.78 -3.35
N TYR A 36 5.31 12.93 -2.79
CA TYR A 36 4.42 13.92 -3.40
C TYR A 36 4.96 15.35 -3.20
N PRO A 37 5.41 16.07 -4.25
CA PRO A 37 5.57 15.63 -5.64
C PRO A 37 6.68 14.57 -5.80
N PRO A 38 6.57 13.63 -6.76
CA PRO A 38 7.53 12.55 -6.91
C PRO A 38 8.90 13.10 -7.32
N SER A 39 9.94 12.74 -6.55
CA SER A 39 11.33 13.08 -6.85
C SER A 39 11.96 12.06 -7.81
N LEU A 40 12.98 12.47 -8.57
CA LEU A 40 13.75 11.55 -9.44
C LEU A 40 14.35 10.39 -8.62
N LEU A 41 14.87 10.69 -7.41
CA LEU A 41 15.40 9.69 -6.49
C LEU A 41 14.33 8.68 -6.06
N PHE A 42 13.11 9.12 -5.74
CA PHE A 42 11.99 8.23 -5.42
C PHE A 42 11.63 7.31 -6.61
N LEU A 43 11.65 7.84 -7.84
CA LEU A 43 11.42 7.05 -9.05
C LEU A 43 12.54 6.03 -9.28
N CYS A 44 13.81 6.42 -9.18
CA CYS A 44 14.94 5.50 -9.31
C CYS A 44 14.94 4.42 -8.21
N MET A 45 14.61 4.79 -6.97
CA MET A 45 14.53 3.87 -5.84
C MET A 45 13.43 2.81 -6.02
N THR A 46 12.35 3.13 -6.73
CA THR A 46 11.23 2.22 -6.96
C THR A 46 11.35 1.45 -8.29
N LEU A 47 11.70 2.12 -9.38
CA LEU A 47 11.83 1.53 -10.72
C LEU A 47 13.12 0.73 -10.91
N GLY A 48 14.24 1.19 -10.34
CA GLY A 48 15.54 0.51 -10.48
C GLY A 48 15.50 -0.94 -10.00
N PRO A 49 15.12 -1.20 -8.73
CA PRO A 49 14.93 -2.56 -8.23
C PRO A 49 13.87 -3.34 -9.00
N ALA A 50 12.76 -2.69 -9.40
CA ALA A 50 11.71 -3.35 -10.18
C ALA A 50 12.26 -3.91 -11.50
N LEU A 51 13.03 -3.12 -12.26
CA LEU A 51 13.64 -3.55 -13.53
C LEU A 51 14.66 -4.68 -13.34
N VAL A 52 15.47 -4.63 -12.29
CA VAL A 52 16.45 -5.69 -11.98
C VAL A 52 15.76 -6.99 -11.56
N LEU A 53 14.62 -6.90 -10.86
CA LEU A 53 13.87 -8.06 -10.39
C LEU A 53 12.98 -8.68 -11.47
N THR A 54 12.57 -7.93 -12.50
CA THR A 54 11.74 -8.44 -13.61
C THR A 54 12.18 -9.80 -14.16
N PRO A 55 13.44 -10.01 -14.60
CA PRO A 55 13.85 -11.31 -15.16
C PRO A 55 13.77 -12.47 -14.15
N VAL A 56 13.91 -12.19 -12.86
CA VAL A 56 13.76 -13.20 -11.79
C VAL A 56 12.27 -13.53 -11.60
N LEU A 57 11.42 -12.51 -11.57
CA LEU A 57 9.98 -12.65 -11.41
C LEU A 57 9.33 -13.36 -12.61
N GLU A 58 9.79 -13.12 -13.83
CA GLU A 58 9.31 -13.82 -15.04
C GLU A 58 9.60 -15.33 -15.01
N ARG A 59 10.71 -15.74 -14.38
CA ARG A 59 11.09 -17.14 -14.24
C ARG A 59 10.45 -17.80 -13.01
N TRP A 60 9.76 -17.04 -12.16
CA TRP A 60 9.22 -17.55 -10.92
C TRP A 60 7.92 -18.34 -11.16
N HIS A 61 8.00 -19.64 -10.90
CA HIS A 61 6.88 -20.57 -11.07
C HIS A 61 6.61 -21.31 -9.74
N GLY A 62 5.34 -21.57 -9.43
CA GLY A 62 4.92 -22.29 -8.23
C GLY A 62 3.61 -21.80 -7.62
N ARG A 63 3.24 -22.35 -6.46
CA ARG A 63 1.99 -22.00 -5.75
C ARG A 63 1.96 -20.54 -5.30
N LEU A 64 3.08 -20.04 -4.76
CA LEU A 64 3.21 -18.64 -4.33
C LEU A 64 3.12 -17.66 -5.50
N ALA A 65 3.82 -17.95 -6.62
CA ALA A 65 3.70 -17.18 -7.85
C ALA A 65 2.24 -17.15 -8.35
N GLY A 66 1.54 -18.28 -8.29
CA GLY A 66 0.11 -18.35 -8.63
C GLY A 66 -0.77 -17.46 -7.75
N ILE A 67 -0.54 -17.44 -6.43
CA ILE A 67 -1.26 -16.58 -5.48
C ILE A 67 -1.02 -15.10 -5.80
N VAL A 68 0.23 -14.69 -5.97
CA VAL A 68 0.59 -13.29 -6.30
C VAL A 68 -0.03 -12.86 -7.63
N THR A 69 -0.04 -13.78 -8.61
CA THR A 69 -0.61 -13.51 -9.93
C THR A 69 -2.12 -13.29 -9.89
N VAL A 70 -2.86 -13.84 -8.91
CA VAL A 70 -4.30 -13.55 -8.75
C VAL A 70 -4.49 -12.05 -8.53
N PHE A 71 -3.77 -11.46 -7.58
CA PHE A 71 -3.87 -10.03 -7.30
C PHE A 71 -3.39 -9.18 -8.49
N GLY A 72 -2.30 -9.60 -9.16
CA GLY A 72 -1.77 -8.90 -10.33
C GLY A 72 -2.69 -8.92 -11.56
N ARG A 73 -3.58 -9.91 -11.69
CA ARG A 73 -4.54 -10.02 -12.81
C ARG A 73 -5.81 -9.20 -12.63
N VAL A 74 -6.20 -8.93 -11.39
CA VAL A 74 -7.42 -8.17 -11.05
C VAL A 74 -7.12 -7.04 -10.05
N PRO A 75 -6.08 -6.21 -10.30
CA PRO A 75 -5.59 -5.22 -9.32
C PRO A 75 -6.64 -4.17 -8.98
N PHE A 76 -7.51 -3.84 -9.94
CA PHE A 76 -8.56 -2.85 -9.74
C PHE A 76 -9.70 -3.37 -8.84
N VAL A 77 -10.07 -4.65 -8.97
CA VAL A 77 -11.06 -5.28 -8.08
C VAL A 77 -10.52 -5.34 -6.66
N PHE A 78 -9.26 -5.74 -6.49
CA PHE A 78 -8.59 -5.66 -5.19
C PHE A 78 -8.63 -4.22 -4.66
N TYR A 79 -8.34 -3.22 -5.52
CA TYR A 79 -8.36 -1.82 -5.14
C TYR A 79 -9.71 -1.37 -4.58
N ILE A 80 -10.81 -1.69 -5.24
CA ILE A 80 -12.15 -1.32 -4.76
C ILE A 80 -12.50 -2.07 -3.47
N LEU A 81 -12.28 -3.39 -3.46
CA LEU A 81 -12.72 -4.22 -2.35
C LEU A 81 -11.95 -3.94 -1.06
N HIS A 82 -10.63 -3.69 -1.12
CA HIS A 82 -9.86 -3.42 0.09
C HIS A 82 -10.24 -2.07 0.72
N ILE A 83 -10.52 -1.04 -0.09
CA ILE A 83 -11.00 0.26 0.41
C ILE A 83 -12.32 0.04 1.15
N ALA A 84 -13.29 -0.62 0.50
CA ALA A 84 -14.57 -0.93 1.12
C ALA A 84 -14.42 -1.75 2.41
N LEU A 85 -13.57 -2.79 2.40
CA LEU A 85 -13.34 -3.67 3.54
C LEU A 85 -12.72 -2.94 4.73
N ILE A 86 -11.66 -2.15 4.52
CA ILE A 86 -10.97 -1.43 5.60
C ILE A 86 -11.87 -0.35 6.18
N HIS A 87 -12.62 0.38 5.34
CA HIS A 87 -13.55 1.39 5.83
C HIS A 87 -14.71 0.77 6.60
N ALA A 88 -15.34 -0.29 6.06
CA ALA A 88 -16.39 -1.01 6.78
C ALA A 88 -15.86 -1.57 8.11
N GLY A 89 -14.66 -2.17 8.10
CA GLY A 89 -14.01 -2.67 9.31
C GLY A 89 -13.75 -1.59 10.34
N SER A 90 -13.30 -0.41 9.92
CA SER A 90 -13.10 0.76 10.79
C SER A 90 -14.43 1.27 11.37
N SER A 91 -15.49 1.36 10.57
CA SER A 91 -16.82 1.76 11.03
C SER A 91 -17.42 0.75 12.02
N VAL A 92 -17.20 -0.55 11.82
CA VAL A 92 -17.62 -1.59 12.78
C VAL A 92 -16.80 -1.51 14.06
N TRP A 93 -15.48 -1.34 13.96
CA TRP A 93 -14.60 -1.22 15.12
C TRP A 93 -14.97 -0.03 16.01
N THR A 94 -15.20 1.14 15.41
CA THR A 94 -15.65 2.35 16.12
C THR A 94 -17.03 2.16 16.74
N LYS A 95 -17.95 1.45 16.08
CA LYS A 95 -19.24 1.10 16.67
C LYS A 95 -19.09 0.19 17.89
N LEU A 96 -18.20 -0.80 17.86
CA LEU A 96 -18.01 -1.74 18.98
C LEU A 96 -17.27 -1.11 20.18
N THR A 97 -16.34 -0.18 19.92
CA THR A 97 -15.49 0.40 20.96
C THR A 97 -16.04 1.70 21.54
N LEU A 98 -16.69 2.52 20.71
CA LEU A 98 -17.12 3.88 21.04
C LEU A 98 -18.63 4.09 20.89
N ASP A 99 -19.37 3.02 20.56
CA ASP A 99 -20.83 3.00 20.32
C ASP A 99 -21.34 3.98 19.24
N ARG A 100 -20.45 4.50 18.40
CA ARG A 100 -20.76 5.50 17.37
C ARG A 100 -20.41 5.00 15.98
N TRP A 101 -21.29 5.30 15.01
CA TRP A 101 -20.98 5.11 13.60
C TRP A 101 -20.09 6.25 13.11
N GLN A 102 -18.86 5.94 12.71
CA GLN A 102 -17.97 6.89 12.08
C GLN A 102 -17.55 6.44 10.69
N PHE A 103 -17.76 7.32 9.72
CA PHE A 103 -17.37 7.13 8.32
C PHE A 103 -16.26 8.14 8.00
N HIS A 104 -15.03 7.78 8.37
CA HIS A 104 -13.84 8.66 8.27
C HIS A 104 -13.55 9.16 6.83
N TYR A 105 -14.11 8.50 5.82
CA TYR A 105 -13.94 8.87 4.41
C TYR A 105 -15.00 9.86 3.90
N LEU A 106 -16.17 9.96 4.54
CA LEU A 106 -17.24 10.90 4.15
C LEU A 106 -17.17 12.21 4.91
N ASN A 107 -16.65 12.16 6.13
CA ASN A 107 -16.70 13.28 7.05
C ASN A 107 -15.31 13.37 7.68
N ASN A 108 -14.63 14.50 7.46
CA ASN A 108 -13.28 14.79 7.96
C ASN A 108 -13.35 15.06 9.47
N GLN A 109 -13.95 14.14 10.21
CA GLN A 109 -14.18 14.24 11.64
C GLN A 109 -12.85 14.01 12.35
N PRO A 110 -12.57 14.76 13.42
CA PRO A 110 -11.43 14.47 14.25
C PRO A 110 -11.56 13.04 14.79
N TRP A 111 -10.41 12.40 14.96
CA TRP A 111 -10.37 11.08 15.55
C TRP A 111 -10.95 11.11 16.98
N PRO A 112 -11.75 10.10 17.35
CA PRO A 112 -12.37 10.06 18.67
C PRO A 112 -11.33 9.95 19.78
N GLU A 113 -11.62 10.61 20.90
CA GLU A 113 -10.80 10.55 22.12
C GLU A 113 -10.68 9.09 22.60
N GLY A 114 -9.45 8.61 22.79
CA GLY A 114 -9.16 7.22 23.15
C GLY A 114 -8.82 6.28 21.98
N TYR A 115 -8.78 6.78 20.73
CA TYR A 115 -8.28 5.98 19.61
C TYR A 115 -6.75 5.80 19.70
N ASP A 116 -6.33 4.55 19.90
CA ASP A 116 -4.92 4.19 20.04
C ASP A 116 -4.35 3.69 18.70
N TYR A 117 -3.46 4.50 18.11
CA TYR A 117 -2.77 4.17 16.85
C TYR A 117 -1.57 3.28 17.15
N ALA A 118 -1.71 1.98 16.94
CA ALA A 118 -0.55 1.09 16.98
C ALA A 118 -0.22 0.56 15.58
N LEU A 119 1.04 0.73 15.18
CA LEU A 119 1.55 0.31 13.88
C LEU A 119 1.37 -1.21 13.67
N TRP A 120 1.56 -2.01 14.71
CA TRP A 120 1.37 -3.46 14.63
C TRP A 120 -0.09 -3.85 14.32
N ARG A 121 -1.08 -3.11 14.84
CA ARG A 121 -2.51 -3.34 14.51
C ARG A 121 -2.78 -3.06 13.04
N ALA A 122 -2.18 -2.00 12.49
CA ALA A 122 -2.31 -1.69 11.07
C ALA A 122 -1.76 -2.83 10.19
N TYR A 123 -0.60 -3.38 10.54
CA TYR A 123 -0.04 -4.54 9.83
C TYR A 123 -0.92 -5.79 9.96
N LEU A 124 -1.49 -6.05 11.14
CA LEU A 124 -2.39 -7.19 11.36
C LEU A 124 -3.66 -7.07 10.50
N VAL A 125 -4.33 -5.91 10.53
CA VAL A 125 -5.52 -5.64 9.70
C VAL A 125 -5.18 -5.77 8.22
N TRP A 126 -4.02 -5.26 7.80
CA TRP A 126 -3.56 -5.40 6.43
C TRP A 126 -3.38 -6.87 6.00
N ILE A 127 -2.74 -7.71 6.82
CA ILE A 127 -2.59 -9.16 6.54
C ILE A 127 -3.96 -9.82 6.42
N VAL A 128 -4.87 -9.55 7.37
CA VAL A 128 -6.23 -10.12 7.35
C VAL A 128 -6.97 -9.68 6.09
N ALA A 129 -6.89 -8.40 5.72
CA ALA A 129 -7.53 -7.88 4.51
C ALA A 129 -6.99 -8.58 3.25
N VAL A 130 -5.68 -8.74 3.12
CA VAL A 130 -5.07 -9.45 1.97
C VAL A 130 -5.55 -10.89 1.88
N VAL A 131 -5.61 -11.61 3.01
CA VAL A 131 -6.08 -12.99 3.05
C VAL A 131 -7.56 -13.08 2.69
N VAL A 132 -8.41 -12.23 3.27
CA VAL A 132 -9.86 -12.20 3.00
C VAL A 132 -10.16 -11.87 1.55
N LEU A 133 -9.39 -10.97 0.94
CA LEU A 133 -9.59 -10.54 -0.44
C LEU A 133 -9.04 -11.51 -1.47
N TYR A 134 -8.24 -12.50 -1.06
CA TYR A 134 -7.74 -13.52 -1.98
C TYR A 134 -8.88 -14.28 -2.66
N TRP A 135 -9.88 -14.73 -1.89
CA TRP A 135 -11.02 -15.50 -2.39
C TRP A 135 -11.87 -14.74 -3.43
N PRO A 136 -12.36 -13.52 -3.18
CA PRO A 136 -13.13 -12.78 -4.18
C PRO A 136 -12.29 -12.42 -5.41
N CYS A 137 -11.00 -12.10 -5.26
CA CYS A 137 -10.13 -11.84 -6.40
C CYS A 137 -9.91 -13.10 -7.26
N GLN A 138 -9.74 -14.27 -6.65
CA GLN A 138 -9.60 -15.53 -7.37
C GLN A 138 -10.88 -15.89 -8.13
N TRP A 139 -12.04 -15.71 -7.49
CA TRP A 139 -13.34 -15.93 -8.12
C TRP A 139 -13.56 -15.00 -9.31
N PHE A 140 -13.31 -13.71 -9.15
CA PHE A 140 -13.47 -12.72 -10.22
C PHE A 140 -12.52 -12.98 -11.39
N MET A 141 -11.27 -13.37 -11.10
CA MET A 141 -10.32 -13.79 -12.12
C MET A 141 -10.86 -14.95 -12.96
N GLN A 142 -11.45 -15.98 -12.33
CA GLN A 142 -12.02 -17.11 -13.05
C GLN A 142 -13.27 -16.70 -13.84
N TYR A 143 -14.12 -15.85 -13.27
CA TYR A 143 -15.30 -15.30 -13.93
C TYR A 143 -14.94 -14.56 -15.23
N ARG A 144 -13.94 -13.66 -15.18
CA ARG A 144 -13.42 -12.91 -16.34
C ARG A 144 -12.87 -13.81 -17.45
N ARG A 145 -12.37 -15.01 -17.13
CA ARG A 145 -11.91 -15.99 -18.14
C ARG A 145 -13.06 -16.64 -18.90
N THR A 146 -14.19 -16.82 -18.24
CA THR A 146 -15.37 -17.50 -18.81
C THR A 146 -16.35 -16.56 -19.51
N HIS A 147 -16.36 -15.27 -19.17
CA HIS A 147 -17.31 -14.29 -19.70
C HIS A 147 -16.58 -13.14 -20.39
N ARG A 148 -16.89 -12.88 -21.67
CA ARG A 148 -16.37 -11.74 -22.44
C ARG A 148 -17.45 -10.68 -22.63
N GLN A 149 -17.54 -9.77 -21.67
CA GLN A 149 -18.44 -8.61 -21.72
C GLN A 149 -17.62 -7.33 -21.90
N TRP A 150 -18.17 -6.31 -22.57
CA TRP A 150 -17.45 -5.07 -22.88
C TRP A 150 -16.98 -4.31 -21.62
N TRP A 151 -17.74 -4.35 -20.54
CA TRP A 151 -17.41 -3.71 -19.27
C TRP A 151 -16.33 -4.46 -18.46
N LEU A 152 -16.12 -5.76 -18.73
CA LEU A 152 -15.04 -6.56 -18.13
C LEU A 152 -13.66 -6.24 -18.72
N SER A 153 -13.58 -5.51 -19.84
CA SER A 153 -12.30 -5.02 -20.36
C SER A 153 -11.75 -3.85 -19.55
N TYR A 154 -12.63 -3.08 -18.89
CA TYR A 154 -12.26 -1.93 -18.05
C TYR A 154 -11.99 -2.30 -16.58
N LEU A 155 -12.47 -3.46 -16.14
CA LEU A 155 -12.31 -4.03 -14.79
C LEU A 155 -11.33 -5.21 -14.77
#